data_AF-A0AAN8WKE4-F1
#
_entry.id   AF-A0AAN8WKE4-F1
#
_cell.length_a   1.000
_cell.length_b   1.000
_cell.length_c   1.000
_cell.angle_alpha   90.00
_cell.angle_beta   90.00
_cell.angle_gamma   90.00
#
_symmetry.space_group_name_H-M   'P 1'
#
loop_
_entity.id
_entity.type
_entity.pdbx_description
1 polymer ?
#
loop_
_entity_poly.entity_id
_entity_poly.type
_entity_poly.pdbx_seq_one_letter_code
_entity_poly.pdbx_strand_id
1 'polypeptide(L)'
;MIIDTEVVSPDGPRVLCYVLTGPTTHKASLHVKNTWGQRCDKTIFFSTQSDENLQPEILDVPEGYTYLWAKTKAAVMHLHNHYSMYDWFLKADDDTYVIVENLRYFLKDKDPEEPVYYGVKFKQHVKQGFMSGGGGYVMSREAIRRFVTDALNITDMDQCPSISNKGPEDVNLGQCMAAVGVIAGDSRDAVGKPRFFSHSPVSLFYKAPI
;
A
#
# COMPACT_ATOMS: atom_id res chain seq x y z
N MET A 1 33.31 18.65 -7.41
CA MET A 1 31.87 18.58 -7.72
C MET A 1 31.63 17.22 -8.34
N ILE A 2 31.47 16.23 -7.48
CA ILE A 2 31.20 14.85 -7.88
C ILE A 2 29.69 14.77 -8.02
N ILE A 3 29.25 14.49 -9.23
CA ILE A 3 27.87 14.13 -9.55
C ILE A 3 27.69 12.70 -9.02
N ASP A 4 26.90 12.55 -7.96
CA ASP A 4 26.49 11.26 -7.44
C ASP A 4 25.75 10.49 -8.54
N THR A 5 26.34 9.39 -8.96
CA THR A 5 25.68 8.41 -9.80
C THR A 5 24.71 7.63 -8.92
N GLU A 6 23.41 7.79 -9.17
CA GLU A 6 22.35 6.94 -8.61
C GLU A 6 22.73 5.46 -8.76
N VAL A 7 22.84 4.76 -7.64
CA VAL A 7 23.07 3.31 -7.61
C VAL A 7 21.74 2.64 -7.96
N VAL A 8 21.47 2.51 -9.26
CA VAL A 8 20.35 1.69 -9.75
C VAL A 8 20.72 0.22 -9.54
N SER A 9 19.92 -0.49 -8.73
CA SER A 9 20.00 -1.95 -8.59
C SER A 9 19.95 -2.60 -9.98
N PRO A 10 20.88 -3.51 -10.33
CA PRO A 10 20.96 -4.09 -11.68
C PRO A 10 19.70 -4.86 -12.10
N ASP A 11 18.84 -5.25 -11.15
CA ASP A 11 17.60 -6.01 -11.39
C ASP A 11 16.32 -5.15 -11.31
N GLY A 12 16.44 -3.83 -11.15
CA GLY A 12 15.31 -2.92 -10.96
C GLY A 12 14.79 -2.87 -9.50
N PRO A 13 13.71 -2.10 -9.24
CA PRO A 13 13.19 -1.91 -7.87
C PRO A 13 12.59 -3.20 -7.32
N ARG A 14 12.97 -3.61 -6.10
CA ARG A 14 12.39 -4.78 -5.41
C ARG A 14 11.05 -4.43 -4.78
N VAL A 15 10.00 -5.10 -5.21
CA VAL A 15 8.61 -4.84 -4.81
C VAL A 15 8.09 -6.01 -3.98
N LEU A 16 7.79 -5.74 -2.72
CA LEU A 16 6.97 -6.62 -1.89
C LEU A 16 5.51 -6.21 -2.03
N CYS A 17 4.66 -7.16 -2.41
CA CYS A 17 3.21 -6.98 -2.43
C CYS A 17 2.61 -7.60 -1.18
N TYR A 18 1.75 -6.87 -0.48
CA TYR A 18 0.97 -7.43 0.60
C TYR A 18 -0.52 -7.22 0.36
N VAL A 19 -1.29 -8.26 0.68
CA VAL A 19 -2.74 -8.28 0.51
C VAL A 19 -3.37 -8.39 1.89
N LEU A 20 -4.18 -7.41 2.24
CA LEU A 20 -5.05 -7.52 3.41
C LEU A 20 -6.30 -8.29 2.98
N THR A 21 -6.55 -9.41 3.65
CA THR A 21 -7.69 -10.29 3.38
C THR A 21 -8.39 -10.63 4.69
N GLY A 22 -9.43 -11.47 4.61
CA GLY A 22 -10.09 -12.04 5.77
C GLY A 22 -10.59 -13.46 5.50
N PRO A 23 -11.07 -14.15 6.55
CA PRO A 23 -11.49 -15.55 6.46
C PRO A 23 -12.55 -15.81 5.38
N THR A 24 -13.40 -14.82 5.12
CA THR A 24 -14.46 -14.91 4.10
C THR A 24 -13.97 -14.71 2.68
N THR A 25 -12.79 -14.12 2.49
CA THR A 25 -12.26 -13.72 1.17
C THR A 25 -10.96 -14.44 0.79
N HIS A 26 -10.49 -15.40 1.59
CA HIS A 26 -9.32 -16.23 1.26
C HIS A 26 -9.39 -16.86 -0.15
N LYS A 27 -10.58 -17.30 -0.59
CA LYS A 27 -10.78 -17.82 -1.95
C LYS A 27 -10.47 -16.78 -3.03
N ALA A 28 -10.85 -15.52 -2.83
CA ALA A 28 -10.51 -14.43 -3.73
C ALA A 28 -8.99 -14.19 -3.74
N SER A 29 -8.37 -14.19 -2.56
CA SER A 29 -6.92 -14.04 -2.40
C SER A 29 -6.11 -15.16 -3.05
N LEU A 30 -6.65 -16.37 -3.18
CA LEU A 30 -6.01 -17.44 -3.96
C LEU A 30 -5.88 -17.07 -5.45
N HIS A 31 -6.80 -16.30 -6.01
CA HIS A 31 -6.64 -15.81 -7.39
C HIS A 31 -5.49 -14.83 -7.50
N VAL A 32 -5.32 -13.93 -6.53
CA VAL A 32 -4.14 -13.06 -6.45
C VAL A 32 -2.86 -13.89 -6.36
N LYS A 33 -2.81 -14.87 -5.44
CA LYS A 33 -1.68 -15.79 -5.25
C LYS A 33 -1.30 -16.53 -6.52
N ASN A 34 -2.31 -17.02 -7.25
CA ASN A 34 -2.13 -17.83 -8.46
C ASN A 34 -1.98 -16.99 -9.74
N THR A 35 -2.03 -15.66 -9.67
CA THR A 35 -1.89 -14.79 -10.84
C THR A 35 -0.82 -13.71 -10.64
N TRP A 36 -1.20 -12.44 -10.52
CA TRP A 36 -0.28 -11.31 -10.52
C TRP A 36 0.63 -11.26 -9.29
N GLY A 37 0.20 -11.83 -8.16
CA GLY A 37 1.02 -11.90 -6.94
C GLY A 37 2.33 -12.68 -7.15
N GLN A 38 2.40 -13.59 -8.12
CA GLN A 38 3.63 -14.32 -8.44
C GLN A 38 4.71 -13.43 -9.10
N ARG A 39 4.35 -12.23 -9.56
CA ARG A 39 5.25 -11.31 -10.27
C ARG A 39 5.93 -10.29 -9.34
N CYS A 40 5.48 -10.21 -8.10
CA CYS A 40 6.18 -9.47 -7.05
C CYS A 40 7.39 -10.27 -6.56
N ASP A 41 8.42 -9.61 -6.05
CA ASP A 41 9.59 -10.32 -5.50
C ASP A 41 9.24 -11.12 -4.24
N LYS A 42 8.21 -10.66 -3.53
CA LYS A 42 7.54 -11.39 -2.46
C LYS A 42 6.09 -10.96 -2.43
N THR A 43 5.22 -11.94 -2.18
CA THR A 43 3.81 -11.68 -1.86
C THR A 43 3.48 -12.23 -0.49
N ILE A 44 2.83 -11.42 0.33
CA ILE A 44 2.37 -11.77 1.68
C ILE A 44 0.87 -11.54 1.75
N PHE A 45 0.16 -12.50 2.32
CA PHE A 45 -1.25 -12.35 2.64
C PHE A 45 -1.36 -12.17 4.15
N PHE A 46 -2.10 -11.17 4.60
CA PHE A 46 -2.38 -10.98 6.03
C PHE A 46 -3.85 -11.26 6.30
N SER A 47 -4.12 -12.09 7.31
CA SER A 47 -5.48 -12.45 7.74
C SER A 47 -5.55 -12.58 9.25
N THR A 48 -6.75 -12.63 9.83
CA THR A 48 -6.92 -12.96 11.25
C THR A 48 -7.13 -14.45 11.50
N GLN A 49 -7.24 -15.27 10.45
CA GLN A 49 -7.34 -16.73 10.57
C GLN A 49 -6.47 -17.43 9.55
N SER A 50 -6.03 -18.64 9.91
CA SER A 50 -5.24 -19.50 9.03
C SER A 50 -6.06 -20.07 7.89
N ASP A 51 -5.34 -20.43 6.82
CA ASP A 51 -5.87 -21.15 5.67
C ASP A 51 -4.75 -21.97 5.06
N GLU A 52 -4.97 -23.27 4.88
CA GLU A 52 -3.94 -24.20 4.42
C GLU A 52 -3.47 -23.90 2.99
N ASN A 53 -4.35 -23.39 2.14
CA ASN A 53 -4.05 -23.12 0.73
C ASN A 53 -3.41 -21.74 0.56
N LEU A 54 -3.94 -20.73 1.25
CA LEU A 54 -3.45 -19.36 1.14
C LEU A 54 -2.16 -19.16 1.94
N GLN A 55 -2.08 -19.75 3.14
CA GLN A 55 -0.99 -19.61 4.11
C GLN A 55 -0.70 -18.15 4.46
N PRO A 56 -1.69 -17.41 5.00
CA PRO A 56 -1.49 -16.02 5.39
C PRO A 56 -0.66 -15.91 6.68
N GLU A 57 0.04 -14.79 6.81
CA GLU A 57 0.58 -14.31 8.09
C GLU A 57 -0.59 -13.86 8.98
N ILE A 58 -0.64 -14.38 10.20
CA ILE A 58 -1.76 -14.13 11.12
C ILE A 58 -1.55 -12.83 11.89
N LEU A 59 -2.53 -11.94 11.77
CA LEU A 59 -2.62 -10.73 12.57
C LEU A 59 -3.55 -10.96 13.76
N ASP A 60 -3.03 -10.76 14.97
CA ASP A 60 -3.81 -10.80 16.21
C ASP A 60 -4.54 -9.47 16.42
N VAL A 61 -5.55 -9.23 15.57
CA VAL A 61 -6.43 -8.06 15.62
C VAL A 61 -7.88 -8.48 15.32
N PRO A 62 -8.89 -7.70 15.75
CA PRO A 62 -10.27 -8.03 15.41
C PRO A 62 -10.53 -8.03 13.90
N GLU A 63 -11.40 -8.94 13.45
CA GLU A 63 -11.81 -9.07 12.05
C GLU A 63 -12.97 -8.13 11.69
N GLY A 64 -13.07 -7.77 10.41
CA GLY A 64 -14.17 -6.98 9.85
C GLY A 64 -13.74 -5.62 9.33
N TYR A 65 -14.58 -5.05 8.45
CA TYR A 65 -14.32 -3.79 7.75
C TYR A 65 -13.99 -2.62 8.70
N THR A 66 -14.65 -2.55 9.86
CA THR A 66 -14.41 -1.50 10.87
C THR A 66 -12.99 -1.53 11.45
N TYR A 67 -12.28 -2.66 11.37
CA TYR A 67 -10.95 -2.89 11.94
C TYR A 67 -9.83 -2.95 10.89
N LEU A 68 -10.11 -2.55 9.64
CA LEU A 68 -9.08 -2.45 8.60
C LEU A 68 -7.89 -1.59 9.04
N TRP A 69 -8.14 -0.52 9.81
CA TRP A 69 -7.07 0.28 10.38
C TRP A 69 -6.14 -0.51 11.33
N ALA A 70 -6.69 -1.36 12.21
CA ALA A 70 -5.86 -2.22 13.07
C ALA A 70 -5.05 -3.22 12.24
N LYS A 71 -5.66 -3.81 11.20
CA LYS A 71 -4.97 -4.72 10.26
C LYS A 71 -3.81 -4.03 9.55
N THR A 72 -4.02 -2.83 9.02
CA THR A 72 -2.95 -2.07 8.34
C THR A 72 -1.80 -1.77 9.28
N LYS A 73 -2.06 -1.27 10.49
CA LYS A 73 -0.98 -1.00 11.46
C LYS A 73 -0.17 -2.27 11.74
N ALA A 74 -0.85 -3.38 12.05
CA ALA A 74 -0.18 -4.64 12.35
C ALA A 74 0.61 -5.21 11.17
N ALA A 75 0.03 -5.18 9.96
CA ALA A 75 0.71 -5.61 8.73
C ALA A 75 1.95 -4.75 8.45
N VAL A 76 1.83 -3.43 8.50
CA VAL A 76 2.94 -2.51 8.20
C VAL A 76 4.05 -2.63 9.25
N MET A 77 3.71 -2.80 10.54
CA MET A 77 4.69 -3.12 11.59
C MET A 77 5.42 -4.43 11.31
N HIS A 78 4.70 -5.48 10.90
CA HIS A 78 5.30 -6.76 10.54
C HIS A 78 6.27 -6.62 9.35
N LEU A 79 5.86 -5.89 8.31
CA LEU A 79 6.68 -5.61 7.13
C LEU A 79 7.94 -4.83 7.48
N HIS A 80 7.83 -3.79 8.30
CA HIS A 80 8.97 -3.00 8.75
C HIS A 80 10.00 -3.87 9.49
N ASN A 81 9.54 -4.76 10.37
CA ASN A 81 10.42 -5.55 11.23
C ASN A 81 11.13 -6.71 10.50
N HIS A 82 10.51 -7.29 9.48
CA HIS A 82 11.00 -8.52 8.84
C HIS A 82 11.42 -8.35 7.38
N TYR A 83 10.95 -7.30 6.71
CA TYR A 83 11.06 -7.15 5.27
C TYR A 83 11.64 -5.80 4.83
N SER A 84 12.40 -5.13 5.70
CA SER A 84 13.04 -3.83 5.42
C SER A 84 14.01 -3.85 4.22
N MET A 85 14.45 -5.03 3.78
CA MET A 85 15.29 -5.16 2.59
C MET A 85 14.57 -4.82 1.28
N TYR A 86 13.23 -4.75 1.21
CA TYR A 86 12.51 -4.42 -0.03
C TYR A 86 12.40 -2.91 -0.25
N ASP A 87 12.47 -2.47 -1.51
CA ASP A 87 12.53 -1.06 -1.88
C ASP A 87 11.14 -0.41 -1.84
N TRP A 88 10.11 -1.17 -2.24
CA TRP A 88 8.74 -0.71 -2.34
C TRP A 88 7.75 -1.73 -1.79
N PHE A 89 6.72 -1.24 -1.10
CA PHE A 89 5.68 -2.04 -0.45
C PHE A 89 4.32 -1.68 -1.05
N LEU A 90 3.77 -2.58 -1.87
CA LEU A 90 2.47 -2.43 -2.48
C LEU A 90 1.38 -3.04 -1.59
N LYS A 91 0.47 -2.20 -1.08
CA LYS A 91 -0.80 -2.65 -0.53
C LYS A 91 -1.79 -2.92 -1.65
N ALA A 92 -2.45 -4.07 -1.58
CA ALA A 92 -3.59 -4.42 -2.42
C ALA A 92 -4.71 -5.05 -1.58
N ASP A 93 -5.94 -4.99 -2.10
CA ASP A 93 -7.07 -5.77 -1.58
C ASP A 93 -7.19 -7.09 -2.36
N ASP A 94 -7.94 -8.05 -1.81
CA ASP A 94 -8.12 -9.38 -2.40
C ASP A 94 -8.91 -9.41 -3.72
N ASP A 95 -9.51 -8.28 -4.09
CA ASP A 95 -10.21 -8.01 -5.35
C ASP A 95 -9.45 -7.04 -6.28
N THR A 96 -8.20 -6.70 -5.95
CA THR A 96 -7.32 -5.86 -6.77
C THR A 96 -6.59 -6.68 -7.85
N TYR A 97 -6.39 -6.08 -9.03
CA TYR A 97 -5.51 -6.62 -10.08
C TYR A 97 -4.38 -5.65 -10.41
N VAL A 98 -3.14 -6.15 -10.49
CA VAL A 98 -1.95 -5.33 -10.71
C VAL A 98 -1.13 -5.87 -11.87
N ILE A 99 -0.73 -4.99 -12.80
CA ILE A 99 0.31 -5.30 -13.78
C ILE A 99 1.64 -4.89 -13.17
N VAL A 100 2.33 -5.84 -12.51
CA VAL A 100 3.52 -5.57 -11.69
C VAL A 100 4.67 -4.99 -12.52
N GLU A 101 4.78 -5.36 -13.79
CA GLU A 101 5.76 -4.80 -14.72
C GLU A 101 5.54 -3.29 -14.95
N ASN A 102 4.29 -2.85 -15.07
CA ASN A 102 3.95 -1.43 -15.18
C ASN A 102 4.26 -0.68 -13.88
N LEU A 103 4.04 -1.32 -12.74
CA LEU A 103 4.41 -0.76 -11.44
C LEU A 103 5.93 -0.60 -11.34
N ARG A 104 6.73 -1.62 -11.66
CA ARG A 104 8.20 -1.54 -11.67
C ARG A 104 8.70 -0.47 -12.62
N TYR A 105 8.13 -0.39 -13.83
CA TYR A 105 8.49 0.65 -14.78
C TYR A 105 8.23 2.07 -14.23
N PHE A 106 7.13 2.26 -13.49
CA PHE A 106 6.84 3.53 -12.82
C PHE A 106 7.81 3.86 -11.68
N LEU A 107 8.30 2.84 -10.97
CA LEU A 107 9.16 2.98 -9.79
C LEU A 107 10.66 3.02 -10.11
N LYS A 108 11.08 2.63 -11.33
CA LYS A 108 12.49 2.40 -11.67
C LYS A 108 13.41 3.61 -11.48
N ASP A 109 12.88 4.82 -11.67
CA ASP A 109 13.63 6.09 -11.56
C ASP A 109 13.26 6.84 -10.26
N LYS A 110 12.86 6.11 -9.22
CA LYS A 110 12.44 6.67 -7.93
C LYS A 110 13.31 6.15 -6.82
N ASP A 111 13.68 7.05 -5.91
CA ASP A 111 14.43 6.69 -4.71
C ASP A 111 13.50 6.07 -3.64
N PRO A 112 13.73 4.82 -3.20
CA PRO A 112 12.97 4.23 -2.09
C PRO A 112 13.29 4.84 -0.72
N GLU A 113 14.36 5.64 -0.60
CA GLU A 113 14.72 6.38 0.62
C GLU A 113 14.03 7.75 0.72
N GLU A 114 13.35 8.19 -0.35
CA GLU A 114 12.45 9.35 -0.29
C GLU A 114 11.17 8.96 0.46
N PRO A 115 10.67 9.78 1.41
CA PRO A 115 9.45 9.49 2.18
C PRO A 115 8.21 9.73 1.31
N VAL A 116 7.84 8.77 0.45
CA VAL A 116 6.79 8.95 -0.54
C VAL A 116 5.92 7.70 -0.72
N TYR A 117 4.66 7.93 -1.05
CA TYR A 117 3.72 6.87 -1.44
C TYR A 117 2.84 7.32 -2.60
N TYR A 118 2.40 6.36 -3.41
CA TYR A 118 1.70 6.58 -4.67
C TYR A 118 0.44 5.71 -4.76
N GLY A 119 -0.60 6.23 -5.40
CA GLY A 119 -1.87 5.53 -5.57
C GLY A 119 -2.90 6.44 -6.25
N VAL A 120 -4.19 6.20 -5.97
CA VAL A 120 -5.28 7.11 -6.37
C VAL A 120 -5.45 8.19 -5.32
N LYS A 121 -4.99 9.40 -5.62
CA LYS A 121 -5.02 10.51 -4.66
C LYS A 121 -6.41 11.13 -4.54
N PHE A 122 -6.98 11.04 -3.35
CA PHE A 122 -8.17 11.75 -2.91
C PHE A 122 -7.78 12.94 -2.03
N LYS A 123 -8.54 14.03 -2.10
CA LYS A 123 -8.23 15.30 -1.39
C LYS A 123 -9.20 15.60 -0.25
N GLN A 124 -10.20 14.75 -0.05
CA GLN A 124 -11.08 14.82 1.09
C GLN A 124 -10.28 14.46 2.36
N HIS A 125 -10.68 14.98 3.52
CA HIS A 125 -10.16 14.62 4.86
C HIS A 125 -8.70 14.97 5.20
N VAL A 126 -7.75 14.88 4.26
CA VAL A 126 -6.32 15.14 4.49
C VAL A 126 -5.85 16.27 3.59
N LYS A 127 -5.17 17.29 4.15
CA LYS A 127 -4.77 18.51 3.41
C LYS A 127 -3.89 18.22 2.18
N GLN A 128 -2.91 17.31 2.30
CA GLN A 128 -2.09 16.88 1.16
C GLN A 128 -2.77 15.83 0.27
N GLY A 129 -3.90 15.30 0.73
CA GLY A 129 -4.57 14.12 0.20
C GLY A 129 -4.11 12.81 0.82
N PHE A 130 -4.81 11.74 0.46
CA PHE A 130 -4.52 10.35 0.84
C PHE A 130 -4.72 9.44 -0.37
N MET A 131 -4.20 8.21 -0.33
CA MET A 131 -4.37 7.25 -1.41
C MET A 131 -5.53 6.31 -1.11
N SER A 132 -6.49 6.18 -2.04
CA SER A 132 -7.65 5.29 -1.89
C SER A 132 -7.22 3.85 -1.63
N GLY A 133 -7.80 3.22 -0.60
CA GLY A 133 -7.48 1.84 -0.22
C GLY A 133 -7.78 0.82 -1.32
N GLY A 134 -8.96 0.91 -1.94
CA GLY A 134 -9.42 0.00 -3.00
C GLY A 134 -8.72 0.19 -4.36
N GLY A 135 -8.00 1.30 -4.54
CA GLY A 135 -7.12 1.47 -5.71
C GLY A 135 -5.74 0.83 -5.55
N GLY A 136 -5.43 0.35 -4.34
CA GLY A 136 -4.08 0.02 -3.92
C GLY A 136 -3.18 1.26 -3.82
N TYR A 137 -2.11 1.10 -3.04
CA TYR A 137 -1.07 2.13 -2.93
C TYR A 137 0.29 1.48 -2.70
N VAL A 138 1.33 2.11 -3.24
CA VAL A 138 2.72 1.67 -3.07
C VAL A 138 3.48 2.68 -2.22
N MET A 139 4.14 2.21 -1.18
CA MET A 139 4.91 3.02 -0.25
C MET A 139 6.40 2.73 -0.43
N SER A 140 7.22 3.77 -0.35
CA SER A 140 8.67 3.61 -0.28
C SER A 140 9.09 2.97 1.05
N ARG A 141 10.32 2.45 1.09
CA ARG A 141 10.92 1.91 2.31
C ARG A 141 10.95 2.95 3.42
N GLU A 142 11.33 4.19 3.09
CA GLU A 142 11.36 5.28 4.06
C GLU A 142 9.97 5.65 4.58
N ALA A 143 8.93 5.60 3.73
CA ALA A 143 7.56 5.84 4.17
C ALA A 143 7.09 4.82 5.22
N ILE A 144 7.38 3.52 5.00
CA ILE A 144 7.10 2.45 5.97
C ILE A 144 7.87 2.70 7.28
N ARG A 145 9.16 3.04 7.19
CA ARG A 145 9.99 3.30 8.37
C ARG A 145 9.39 4.42 9.22
N ARG A 146 9.15 5.60 8.64
CA ARG A 146 8.58 6.75 9.36
C ARG A 146 7.19 6.46 9.92
N PHE A 147 6.37 5.74 9.16
CA PHE A 147 5.06 5.35 9.66
C PHE A 147 5.17 4.57 10.97
N VAL A 148 6.03 3.54 11.01
CA VAL A 148 6.16 2.68 12.19
C VAL A 148 6.94 3.36 13.32
N THR A 149 8.06 4.02 13.03
CA THR A 149 8.94 4.58 14.07
C THR A 149 8.48 5.92 14.60
N ASP A 150 7.74 6.69 13.81
CA ASP A 150 7.41 8.07 14.13
C ASP A 150 5.89 8.24 14.24
N ALA A 151 5.11 7.83 13.22
CA ALA A 151 3.68 8.14 13.17
C ALA A 151 2.88 7.36 14.22
N LEU A 152 3.19 6.07 14.41
CA LEU A 152 2.53 5.25 15.43
C LEU A 152 2.84 5.67 16.88
N ASN A 153 3.84 6.53 17.09
CA ASN A 153 4.17 7.12 18.40
C ASN A 153 3.42 8.44 18.68
N ILE A 154 2.72 9.00 17.70
CA ILE A 154 1.91 10.20 17.86
C ILE A 154 0.67 9.84 18.69
N THR A 155 0.43 10.56 19.78
CA THR A 155 -0.75 10.36 20.65
C THR A 155 -1.92 11.29 20.30
N ASP A 156 -1.66 12.35 19.54
CA ASP A 156 -2.68 13.26 19.03
C ASP A 156 -3.49 12.59 17.91
N MET A 157 -4.72 12.22 18.24
CA MET A 157 -5.63 11.50 17.36
C MET A 157 -6.05 12.29 16.11
N ASP A 158 -5.95 13.63 16.15
CA ASP A 158 -6.26 14.48 14.98
C ASP A 158 -5.11 14.49 13.96
N GLN A 159 -3.89 14.18 14.40
CA GLN A 159 -2.71 14.05 13.54
C GLN A 159 -2.52 12.63 13.02
N CYS A 160 -2.65 11.65 13.91
CA CYS A 160 -2.57 10.25 13.57
C CYS A 160 -3.42 9.44 14.56
N PRO A 161 -4.47 8.73 14.11
CA PRO A 161 -5.32 7.93 15.00
C PRO A 161 -4.65 6.60 15.41
N SER A 162 -3.40 6.65 15.88
CA SER A 162 -2.53 5.51 16.21
C SER A 162 -3.09 4.62 17.32
N ILE A 163 -3.77 5.22 18.32
CA ILE A 163 -4.34 4.54 19.49
C ILE A 163 -5.67 3.85 19.13
N SER A 164 -6.38 4.34 18.10
CA SER A 164 -7.63 3.71 17.65
C SER A 164 -7.35 2.42 16.89
N ASN A 165 -8.15 1.39 17.12
CA ASN A 165 -8.17 0.16 16.32
C ASN A 165 -9.23 0.19 15.21
N LYS A 166 -9.96 1.29 15.07
CA LYS A 166 -11.06 1.43 14.12
C LYS A 166 -10.88 2.64 13.22
N GLY A 167 -11.50 2.58 12.05
CA GLY A 167 -11.64 3.73 11.15
C GLY A 167 -11.34 3.38 9.68
N PRO A 168 -11.63 4.32 8.77
CA PRO A 168 -11.25 4.20 7.37
C PRO A 168 -9.72 4.16 7.26
N GLU A 169 -9.23 3.00 6.85
CA GLU A 169 -7.81 2.67 6.85
C GLU A 169 -6.97 3.62 6.01
N ASP A 170 -7.43 3.94 4.82
CA ASP A 170 -6.72 4.77 3.86
C ASP A 170 -6.64 6.24 4.28
N VAL A 171 -7.72 6.78 4.84
CA VAL A 171 -7.76 8.13 5.42
C VAL A 171 -6.84 8.21 6.63
N ASN A 172 -6.94 7.25 7.55
CA ASN A 172 -6.12 7.20 8.77
C ASN A 172 -4.63 7.07 8.43
N LEU A 173 -4.28 6.20 7.48
CA LEU A 173 -2.92 6.08 6.97
C LEU A 173 -2.45 7.41 6.38
N GLY A 174 -3.25 8.04 5.53
CA GLY A 174 -2.91 9.33 4.92
C GLY A 174 -2.69 10.46 5.92
N GLN A 175 -3.48 10.51 6.99
CA GLN A 175 -3.29 11.45 8.10
C GLN A 175 -1.95 11.22 8.79
N CYS A 176 -1.68 9.98 9.20
CA CYS A 176 -0.44 9.59 9.85
C CYS A 176 0.79 9.87 8.98
N MET A 177 0.73 9.52 7.69
CA MET A 177 1.80 9.79 6.71
C MET A 177 2.06 11.30 6.59
N ALA A 178 1.01 12.12 6.55
CA ALA A 178 1.15 13.58 6.52
C ALA A 178 1.84 14.13 7.77
N ALA A 179 1.50 13.61 8.94
CA ALA A 179 2.06 14.06 10.21
C ALA A 179 3.58 13.84 10.32
N VAL A 180 4.12 12.84 9.60
CA VAL A 180 5.55 12.50 9.60
C VAL A 180 6.27 12.87 8.30
N GLY A 181 5.69 13.76 7.52
CA GLY A 181 6.30 14.32 6.32
C GLY A 181 6.45 13.33 5.16
N VAL A 182 5.65 12.26 5.14
CA VAL A 182 5.55 11.37 3.99
C VAL A 182 4.64 11.99 2.94
N ILE A 183 5.17 12.17 1.74
CA ILE A 183 4.53 12.89 0.65
C ILE A 183 3.56 11.97 -0.09
N ALA A 184 2.31 12.43 -0.23
CA ALA A 184 1.37 11.86 -1.17
C ALA A 184 1.82 12.20 -2.60
N GLY A 185 2.55 11.30 -3.27
CA GLY A 185 3.15 11.51 -4.58
C GLY A 185 2.13 11.59 -5.73
N ASP A 186 2.58 12.03 -6.91
CA ASP A 186 1.78 11.96 -8.14
C ASP A 186 2.13 10.68 -8.92
N SER A 187 1.13 9.85 -9.17
CA SER A 187 1.27 8.57 -9.88
C SER A 187 0.91 8.65 -11.36
N ARG A 188 0.47 9.82 -11.85
CA ARG A 188 0.03 10.02 -13.23
C ARG A 188 1.19 10.03 -14.22
N ASP A 189 0.90 9.68 -15.47
CA ASP A 189 1.91 9.69 -16.54
C ASP A 189 2.25 11.12 -17.01
N ALA A 190 3.19 11.22 -17.95
CA ALA A 190 3.67 12.50 -18.47
C ALA A 190 2.58 13.35 -19.13
N VAL A 191 1.44 12.75 -19.49
CA VAL A 191 0.27 13.44 -20.06
C VAL A 191 -0.88 13.55 -19.05
N GLY A 192 -0.63 13.21 -17.78
CA GLY A 192 -1.60 13.36 -16.69
C GLY A 192 -2.63 12.23 -16.56
N LYS A 193 -2.44 11.09 -17.22
CA LYS A 193 -3.36 9.93 -17.10
C LYS A 193 -3.04 9.08 -15.86
N PRO A 194 -4.08 8.53 -15.20
CA PRO A 194 -3.89 7.68 -14.02
C PRO A 194 -3.20 6.35 -14.35
N ARG A 195 -2.37 5.88 -13.41
CA ARG A 195 -1.81 4.50 -13.40
C ARG A 195 -2.48 3.58 -12.37
N PHE A 196 -3.12 4.18 -11.37
CA PHE A 196 -3.90 3.50 -10.34
C PHE A 196 -5.38 3.85 -10.52
N PHE A 197 -6.26 2.91 -10.19
CA PHE A 197 -7.70 3.05 -10.40
C PHE A 197 -8.45 2.46 -9.21
N SER A 198 -9.36 3.22 -8.61
CA SER A 198 -10.18 2.78 -7.46
C SER A 198 -11.58 2.31 -7.86
N HIS A 199 -11.87 2.29 -9.17
CA HIS A 199 -13.17 1.89 -9.71
C HIS A 199 -12.97 0.73 -10.66
N SER A 200 -14.03 -0.09 -10.81
CA SER A 200 -14.03 -1.24 -11.72
C SER A 200 -13.58 -0.85 -13.13
N PRO A 201 -12.79 -1.67 -13.84
CA PRO A 201 -12.42 -1.42 -15.23
C PRO A 201 -13.62 -1.15 -16.14
N VAL A 202 -14.78 -1.74 -15.85
CA VAL A 202 -16.03 -1.50 -16.58
C VAL A 202 -16.39 -0.01 -16.59
N SER A 203 -16.19 0.70 -15.48
CA SER A 203 -16.44 2.15 -15.38
C SER A 203 -15.49 3.00 -16.21
N LEU A 204 -14.32 2.46 -16.60
CA LEU A 204 -13.33 3.14 -17.43
C LEU A 204 -13.66 3.01 -18.92
N PHE A 205 -14.30 1.91 -19.33
CA PHE A 205 -14.63 1.63 -20.73
C PHE A 205 -16.04 2.05 -21.12
N TYR A 206 -17.00 1.94 -20.19
CA TYR A 206 -18.39 2.30 -20.44
C TYR A 206 -18.73 3.59 -19.69
N LYS A 207 -18.88 4.70 -20.43
CA LYS A 207 -19.54 5.89 -19.89
C LYS A 207 -20.97 5.49 -19.53
N ALA A 208 -21.38 5.72 -18.29
CA ALA A 208 -22.80 5.65 -17.93
C ALA A 208 -23.59 6.51 -18.93
N PRO A 209 -24.73 6.03 -19.47
CA PRO A 209 -25.58 6.88 -20.27
C PRO A 209 -25.99 8.09 -19.42
N ILE A 210 -25.85 9.28 -20.01
CA ILE A 210 -26.31 10.56 -19.44
C ILE A 210 -27.82 10.51 -19.29
#